data_AF-A0A6B3GIY5-F1
#
_entry.id   AF-A0A6B3GIY5-F1
#
_cell.length_a   1.000
_cell.length_b   1.000
_cell.length_c   1.000
_cell.angle_alpha   90.00
_cell.angle_beta   90.00
_cell.angle_gamma   90.00
#
_symmetry.space_group_name_H-M   'P 1'
#
loop_
_entity.id
_entity.type
_entity.pdbx_description
1 polymer ?
#
loop_
_entity_poly.entity_id
_entity_poly.type
_entity_poly.pdbx_seq_one_letter_code
_entity_poly.pdbx_strand_id
1 'polypeptide(L)'
;AIAAAVSGTFSLPEAFGLLILSAVVAVAVGLAIGWLTIKLMNLLGDATLQVGLTLLVPFVAYVLAEELEGSGVLAVLTVALFLAEHTADADDVLGRLTGRTFWDIVDTLVTGVAFGLIGLELHTVFGTADGHALEMVGWGLAIVAVVVGVRLLWLLPATWLAKRLHTRRDVSEEIPTSWRETVVMWWAGMRGVASVALALAIPLETDDGQPFPGREEIIFIAFAVIMATLVFQGLTLPWLVRKLKVRADTAAEEALERDLAIRAAKAAKYRLKEIQEVEEFPEEVVERLQRAAYDIGARISPDMIDEERREAYAQRAKRFKAISRVQREMMSAARHEVLSARSEPGSDPEV
;
A
#
# COMPACT_ATOMS: atom_id res chain seq x y z
N ALA A 1 -6.19 2.74 28.15
CA ALA A 1 -4.82 3.11 28.55
C ALA A 1 -4.77 4.56 29.02
N ILE A 2 -5.09 5.54 28.16
CA ILE A 2 -5.19 6.97 28.53
C ILE A 2 -6.17 7.17 29.69
N ALA A 3 -7.39 6.64 29.58
CA ALA A 3 -8.37 6.68 30.66
C ALA A 3 -7.87 6.07 31.98
N ALA A 4 -7.10 4.97 31.93
CA ALA A 4 -6.54 4.34 33.12
C ALA A 4 -5.35 5.11 33.71
N ALA A 5 -4.58 5.84 32.87
CA ALA A 5 -3.51 6.72 33.31
C ALA A 5 -4.08 7.96 34.03
N VAL A 6 -5.26 8.43 33.62
CA VAL A 6 -5.97 9.54 34.27
C VAL A 6 -6.76 9.09 35.50
N SER A 7 -7.46 7.95 35.42
CA SER A 7 -8.36 7.47 36.49
C SER A 7 -7.69 6.62 37.57
N GLY A 8 -6.46 6.14 37.32
CA GLY A 8 -5.72 5.22 38.22
C GLY A 8 -6.36 3.84 38.41
N THR A 9 -7.44 3.52 37.70
CA THR A 9 -8.18 2.27 37.82
C THR A 9 -8.24 1.53 36.48
N PHE A 10 -8.01 0.22 36.50
CA PHE A 10 -8.01 -0.62 35.30
C PHE A 10 -8.76 -1.94 35.53
N SER A 11 -9.88 -2.11 34.82
CA SER A 11 -10.67 -3.33 34.78
C SER A 11 -10.40 -4.11 33.49
N LEU A 12 -9.68 -5.23 33.60
CA LEU A 12 -9.35 -6.10 32.45
C LEU A 12 -10.58 -6.60 31.66
N PRO A 13 -11.65 -7.12 32.31
CA PRO A 13 -12.80 -7.67 31.57
C PRO A 13 -13.60 -6.61 30.81
N GLU A 14 -13.76 -5.43 31.41
CA GLU A 14 -14.48 -4.31 30.82
C GLU A 14 -13.71 -3.71 29.64
N ALA A 15 -12.40 -3.51 29.79
CA ALA A 15 -11.53 -3.08 28.69
C ALA A 15 -11.57 -4.07 27.52
N PHE A 16 -11.59 -5.38 27.80
CA PHE A 16 -11.70 -6.41 26.76
C PHE A 16 -13.07 -6.40 26.07
N GLY A 17 -14.16 -6.23 26.84
CA GLY A 17 -15.51 -6.12 26.31
C GLY A 17 -15.69 -4.91 25.39
N LEU A 18 -15.21 -3.74 25.83
CA LEU A 18 -15.19 -2.50 25.03
C LEU A 18 -14.36 -2.66 23.76
N LEU A 19 -13.21 -3.34 23.84
CA LEU A 19 -12.36 -3.60 22.67
C LEU A 19 -13.09 -4.47 21.64
N ILE A 20 -13.76 -5.54 22.06
CA ILE A 20 -14.54 -6.39 21.15
C ILE A 20 -15.69 -5.60 20.53
N LEU A 21 -16.46 -4.88 21.35
CA LEU A 21 -17.59 -4.07 20.88
C LEU A 21 -17.11 -3.04 19.84
N SER A 22 -16.08 -2.27 20.18
CA SER A 22 -15.53 -1.25 19.29
C SER A 22 -15.01 -1.84 17.98
N ALA A 23 -14.46 -3.06 18.01
CA ALA A 23 -13.98 -3.75 16.83
C ALA A 23 -15.13 -4.25 15.93
N VAL A 24 -16.16 -4.85 16.53
CA VAL A 24 -17.34 -5.34 15.79
C VAL A 24 -18.09 -4.17 15.13
N VAL A 25 -18.31 -3.08 15.86
CA VAL A 25 -18.94 -1.87 15.31
C VAL A 25 -18.12 -1.31 14.15
N ALA A 26 -16.81 -1.17 14.33
CA ALA A 26 -15.92 -0.66 13.29
C ALA A 26 -15.96 -1.51 12.01
N VAL A 27 -15.95 -2.84 12.13
CA VAL A 27 -16.05 -3.74 10.97
C VAL A 27 -17.42 -3.61 10.30
N ALA A 28 -18.50 -3.58 11.07
CA ALA A 28 -19.85 -3.44 10.51
C ALA A 28 -20.03 -2.12 9.75
N VAL A 29 -19.60 -1.00 10.34
CA VAL A 29 -19.62 0.33 9.70
C VAL A 29 -18.72 0.34 8.46
N GLY A 30 -17.50 -0.20 8.56
CA GLY A 30 -16.57 -0.23 7.44
C GLY A 30 -17.08 -1.04 6.25
N LEU A 31 -17.70 -2.20 6.49
CA LEU A 31 -18.32 -2.99 5.42
C LEU A 31 -19.51 -2.27 4.79
N ALA A 32 -20.37 -1.62 5.60
CA ALA A 32 -21.51 -0.87 5.10
C ALA A 32 -21.08 0.31 4.22
N ILE A 33 -20.09 1.09 4.66
CA ILE A 33 -19.55 2.22 3.91
C ILE A 33 -18.78 1.75 2.67
N GLY A 34 -18.01 0.66 2.77
CA GLY A 34 -17.34 0.06 1.62
C GLY A 34 -18.33 -0.35 0.53
N TRP A 35 -19.39 -1.06 0.91
CA TRP A 35 -20.45 -1.46 -0.02
C TRP A 35 -21.13 -0.27 -0.68
N LEU A 36 -21.46 0.76 0.11
CA LEU A 36 -22.06 2.00 -0.39
C LEU A 36 -21.11 2.70 -1.38
N THR A 37 -19.82 2.76 -1.07
CA THR A 37 -18.81 3.41 -1.89
C THR A 37 -18.73 2.78 -3.29
N ILE A 38 -18.72 1.46 -3.39
CA ILE A 38 -18.72 0.76 -4.70
C ILE A 38 -19.97 1.13 -5.51
N LYS A 39 -21.14 1.14 -4.85
CA LYS A 39 -22.38 1.51 -5.52
C LYS A 39 -22.33 2.95 -6.04
N LEU A 40 -21.72 3.87 -5.30
CA LEU A 40 -21.49 5.24 -5.75
C LEU A 40 -20.47 5.32 -6.88
N MET A 41 -19.35 4.59 -6.80
CA MET A 41 -18.34 4.55 -7.86
C MET A 41 -18.95 4.13 -9.20
N ASN A 42 -19.83 3.12 -9.21
CA ASN A 42 -20.51 2.66 -10.43
C ASN A 42 -21.50 3.68 -11.00
N LEU A 43 -21.98 4.63 -10.18
CA LEU A 43 -22.83 5.74 -10.62
C LEU A 43 -22.00 6.92 -11.15
N LEU A 44 -20.75 7.05 -10.70
CA LEU A 44 -19.83 8.11 -11.05
C LEU A 44 -19.03 7.68 -12.29
N GLY A 45 -19.39 8.19 -13.47
CA GLY A 45 -18.71 7.86 -14.73
C GLY A 45 -17.38 8.57 -15.00
N ASP A 46 -16.86 9.35 -14.03
CA ASP A 46 -15.64 10.16 -14.17
C ASP A 46 -14.60 9.76 -13.10
N ALA A 47 -13.38 9.46 -13.56
CA ALA A 47 -12.24 9.10 -12.71
C ALA A 47 -11.94 10.16 -11.64
N THR A 48 -12.12 11.45 -11.94
CA THR A 48 -11.85 12.55 -10.99
C THR A 48 -12.79 12.49 -9.80
N LEU A 49 -14.08 12.24 -10.05
CA LEU A 49 -15.10 12.15 -9.01
C LEU A 49 -14.91 10.88 -8.16
N GLN A 50 -14.51 9.77 -8.79
CA GLN A 50 -14.20 8.53 -8.08
C GLN A 50 -13.00 8.72 -7.15
N VAL A 51 -11.93 9.39 -7.60
CA VAL A 51 -10.78 9.74 -6.76
C VAL A 51 -11.19 10.65 -5.60
N GLY A 52 -12.01 11.68 -5.87
CA GLY A 52 -12.56 12.54 -4.82
C GLY A 52 -13.38 11.78 -3.78
N LEU A 53 -14.20 10.82 -4.21
CA LEU A 53 -14.95 9.94 -3.32
C LEU A 53 -14.01 9.11 -2.43
N THR A 54 -12.92 8.56 -3.00
CA THR A 54 -11.95 7.79 -2.21
C THR A 54 -11.29 8.61 -1.11
N LEU A 55 -11.11 9.92 -1.32
CA LEU A 55 -10.57 10.82 -0.29
C LEU A 55 -11.58 11.07 0.85
N LEU A 56 -12.87 11.18 0.51
CA LEU A 56 -13.93 11.51 1.48
C LEU A 56 -14.33 10.31 2.36
N VAL A 57 -14.38 9.12 1.77
CA VAL A 57 -14.87 7.89 2.40
C VAL A 57 -14.17 7.54 3.73
N PRO A 58 -12.84 7.61 3.86
CA PRO A 58 -12.15 7.39 5.14
C PRO A 58 -12.66 8.29 6.27
N PHE A 59 -12.88 9.58 6.01
CA PHE A 59 -13.36 10.51 7.05
C PHE A 59 -14.79 10.19 7.48
N VAL A 60 -15.66 9.86 6.52
CA VAL A 60 -17.05 9.48 6.83
C VAL A 60 -17.07 8.19 7.64
N ALA A 61 -16.32 7.16 7.24
CA ALA A 61 -16.24 5.90 7.97
C ALA A 61 -15.68 6.09 9.39
N TYR A 62 -14.65 6.93 9.53
CA TYR A 62 -14.04 7.25 10.81
C TYR A 62 -15.04 7.87 11.79
N VAL A 63 -15.68 8.98 11.38
CA VAL A 63 -16.62 9.73 12.22
C VAL A 63 -17.84 8.88 12.58
N LEU A 64 -18.42 8.18 11.61
CA LEU A 64 -19.58 7.32 11.87
C LEU A 64 -19.27 6.17 12.81
N ALA A 65 -18.07 5.60 12.74
CA ALA A 65 -17.66 4.56 13.66
C ALA A 65 -17.46 5.13 15.08
N GLU A 66 -16.83 6.30 15.23
CA GLU A 66 -16.65 6.91 16.55
C GLU A 66 -17.98 7.30 17.22
N GLU A 67 -18.94 7.84 16.46
CA GLU A 67 -20.30 8.15 16.96
C GLU A 67 -21.06 6.91 17.44
N LEU A 68 -20.68 5.72 16.95
CA LEU A 68 -21.23 4.44 17.37
C LEU A 68 -20.36 3.72 18.41
N GLU A 69 -19.44 4.43 19.07
CA GLU A 69 -18.49 3.90 20.05
C GLU A 69 -17.53 2.83 19.46
N GLY A 70 -17.38 2.83 18.14
CA GLY A 70 -16.48 2.00 17.36
C GLY A 70 -15.09 2.60 17.17
N SER A 71 -14.13 1.78 16.75
CA SER A 71 -12.81 2.27 16.35
C SER A 71 -12.85 2.88 14.94
N GLY A 72 -12.76 4.21 14.83
CA GLY A 72 -12.69 4.92 13.56
C GLY A 72 -11.57 4.42 12.63
N VAL A 73 -10.36 4.23 13.17
CA VAL A 73 -9.21 3.72 12.40
C VAL A 73 -9.47 2.32 11.83
N LEU A 74 -10.08 1.42 12.62
CA LEU A 74 -10.39 0.07 12.16
C LEU A 74 -11.52 0.06 11.13
N ALA A 75 -12.48 0.98 11.23
CA ALA A 75 -13.54 1.13 10.24
C ALA A 75 -12.95 1.56 8.89
N VAL A 76 -12.05 2.54 8.88
CA VAL A 76 -11.32 2.98 7.69
C VAL A 76 -10.50 1.84 7.09
N LEU A 77 -9.78 1.07 7.91
CA LEU A 77 -9.04 -0.10 7.45
C LEU A 77 -9.96 -1.13 6.80
N THR A 78 -11.12 -1.38 7.41
CA THR A 78 -12.12 -2.31 6.88
C THR A 78 -12.66 -1.84 5.53
N VAL A 79 -12.96 -0.55 5.37
CA VAL A 79 -13.34 0.03 4.07
C VAL A 79 -12.23 -0.16 3.04
N ALA A 80 -10.97 0.16 3.40
CA ALA A 80 -9.84 0.05 2.49
C ALA A 80 -9.63 -1.38 1.99
N LEU A 81 -9.70 -2.36 2.90
CA LEU A 81 -9.61 -3.78 2.54
C LEU A 81 -10.79 -4.23 1.66
N PHE A 82 -12.00 -3.80 2.01
CA PHE A 82 -13.21 -4.12 1.24
C PHE A 82 -13.13 -3.56 -0.18
N LEU A 83 -12.70 -2.30 -0.33
CA LEU A 83 -12.49 -1.67 -1.64
C LEU A 83 -11.37 -2.36 -2.41
N ALA A 84 -10.23 -2.65 -1.79
CA ALA A 84 -9.10 -3.30 -2.46
C ALA A 84 -9.46 -4.64 -3.11
N GLU A 85 -10.38 -5.40 -2.51
CA GLU A 85 -10.88 -6.67 -3.06
C GLU A 85 -11.90 -6.48 -4.18
N HIS A 86 -12.73 -5.43 -4.14
CA HIS A 86 -13.87 -5.28 -5.03
C HIS A 86 -13.71 -4.23 -6.15
N THR A 87 -12.74 -3.32 -6.06
CA THR A 87 -12.46 -2.32 -7.12
C THR A 87 -11.46 -2.83 -8.16
N ALA A 88 -11.13 -4.12 -8.15
CA ALA A 88 -10.21 -4.74 -9.11
C ALA A 88 -10.87 -4.99 -10.47
N ASP A 89 -11.51 -3.97 -11.05
CA ASP A 89 -11.96 -4.04 -12.42
C ASP A 89 -10.74 -4.04 -13.36
N ALA A 90 -10.70 -5.02 -14.26
CA ALA A 90 -9.59 -5.21 -15.19
C ALA A 90 -9.56 -4.11 -16.27
N ASP A 91 -10.71 -3.49 -16.53
CA ASP A 91 -10.88 -2.57 -17.65
C ASP A 91 -10.68 -1.09 -17.28
N ASP A 92 -10.72 -0.72 -15.98
CA ASP A 92 -10.48 0.66 -15.51
C ASP A 92 -8.98 1.00 -15.35
N VAL A 93 -8.26 1.07 -16.47
CA VAL A 93 -6.82 1.36 -16.46
C VAL A 93 -6.53 2.82 -16.09
N LEU A 94 -7.36 3.77 -16.55
CA LEU A 94 -7.14 5.21 -16.35
C LEU A 94 -7.52 5.68 -14.94
N GLY A 95 -8.63 5.17 -14.37
CA GLY A 95 -9.01 5.46 -12.98
C GLY A 95 -7.97 4.93 -12.00
N ARG A 96 -7.46 3.72 -12.23
CA ARG A 96 -6.36 3.14 -11.43
C ARG A 96 -5.08 3.94 -11.47
N LEU A 97 -4.66 4.42 -12.66
CA LEU A 97 -3.42 5.19 -12.80
C LEU A 97 -3.54 6.57 -12.12
N THR A 98 -4.67 7.25 -12.33
CA THR A 98 -4.96 8.56 -11.74
C THR A 98 -5.08 8.46 -10.22
N GLY A 99 -5.84 7.47 -9.73
CA GLY A 99 -6.02 7.22 -8.32
C GLY A 99 -4.72 6.85 -7.61
N ARG A 100 -3.89 5.97 -8.19
CA ARG A 100 -2.57 5.64 -7.62
C ARG A 100 -1.69 6.86 -7.49
N THR A 101 -1.57 7.65 -8.56
CA THR A 101 -0.73 8.85 -8.55
C THR A 101 -1.22 9.85 -7.51
N PHE A 102 -2.53 10.04 -7.38
CA PHE A 102 -3.12 10.91 -6.36
C PHE A 102 -2.79 10.43 -4.94
N TRP A 103 -2.98 9.14 -4.66
CA TRP A 103 -2.71 8.57 -3.34
C TRP A 103 -1.21 8.56 -2.99
N ASP A 104 -0.32 8.36 -3.96
CA ASP A 104 1.13 8.49 -3.75
C ASP A 104 1.50 9.92 -3.31
N ILE A 105 0.87 10.94 -3.90
CA ILE A 105 1.04 12.34 -3.51
C ILE A 105 0.50 12.58 -2.09
N VAL A 106 -0.73 12.12 -1.82
CA VAL A 106 -1.37 12.27 -0.49
C VAL A 106 -0.54 11.58 0.60
N ASP A 107 -0.09 10.35 0.37
CA ASP A 107 0.76 9.61 1.29
C ASP A 107 2.07 10.36 1.57
N THR A 108 2.73 10.84 0.51
CA THR A 108 3.96 11.63 0.65
C THR A 108 3.75 12.90 1.47
N LEU A 109 2.65 13.63 1.24
CA LEU A 109 2.33 14.85 1.97
C LEU A 109 1.99 14.57 3.44
N VAL A 110 1.08 13.64 3.71
CA VAL A 110 0.65 13.29 5.07
C VAL A 110 1.82 12.75 5.88
N THR A 111 2.60 11.83 5.29
CA THR A 111 3.80 11.28 5.90
C THR A 111 4.84 12.37 6.15
N GLY A 112 5.10 13.24 5.18
CA GLY A 112 6.03 14.35 5.31
C GLY A 112 5.64 15.34 6.42
N VAL A 113 4.36 15.71 6.50
CA VAL A 113 3.84 16.58 7.57
C VAL A 113 3.95 15.89 8.92
N ALA A 114 3.55 14.63 9.05
CA ALA A 114 3.63 13.88 10.30
C ALA A 114 5.06 13.78 10.85
N PHE A 115 6.03 13.46 9.98
CA PHE A 115 7.45 13.45 10.36
C PHE A 115 8.00 14.86 10.66
N GLY A 116 7.56 15.87 9.90
CA GLY A 116 7.92 17.26 10.17
C GLY A 116 7.44 17.74 11.54
N LEU A 117 6.19 17.44 11.90
CA LEU A 117 5.60 17.77 13.20
C LEU A 117 6.33 17.08 14.35
N ILE A 118 6.65 15.79 14.20
CA ILE A 118 7.46 15.11 15.21
C ILE A 118 8.87 15.65 15.31
N GLY A 119 9.49 16.03 14.19
CA GLY A 119 10.79 16.70 14.19
C GLY A 119 10.75 18.04 14.92
N LEU A 120 9.64 18.77 14.84
CA LEU A 120 9.42 20.01 15.57
C LEU A 120 9.22 19.77 17.08
N GLU A 121 8.40 18.78 17.45
CA GLU A 121 8.20 18.35 18.85
C GLU A 121 9.49 17.78 19.48
N LEU A 122 10.46 17.33 18.67
CA LEU A 122 11.76 16.93 19.19
C LEU A 122 12.58 18.13 19.68
N HIS A 123 12.47 19.28 19.01
CA HIS A 123 13.20 20.48 19.39
C HIS A 123 12.73 21.01 20.75
N THR A 124 11.43 20.91 21.03
CA THR A 124 10.85 21.32 22.33
C THR A 124 11.36 20.43 23.45
N VAL A 125 11.39 19.10 23.25
CA VAL A 125 11.86 18.12 24.24
C VAL A 125 13.37 18.25 24.56
N PHE A 126 14.21 18.50 23.55
CA PHE A 126 15.65 18.74 23.82
C PHE A 126 15.91 20.11 24.47
N GLY A 127 14.99 21.06 24.32
CA GLY A 127 15.05 22.36 25.00
C GLY A 127 14.75 22.29 26.50
N THR A 128 13.99 21.28 26.95
CA THR A 128 13.65 21.05 28.38
C THR A 128 14.55 20.04 29.09
N ALA A 129 15.40 19.29 28.37
CA ALA A 129 16.22 18.19 28.90
C ALA A 129 17.50 18.62 29.66
N ASP A 130 17.45 19.72 30.43
CA ASP A 130 18.57 20.16 31.26
C ASP A 130 18.84 19.15 32.39
N GLY A 131 19.84 18.30 32.20
CA GLY A 131 20.45 17.44 33.23
C GLY A 131 20.09 15.94 33.22
N HIS A 132 19.04 15.51 32.50
CA HIS A 132 18.54 14.12 32.50
C HIS A 132 18.64 13.40 31.14
N ALA A 133 19.27 14.02 30.14
CA ALA A 133 19.34 13.49 28.78
C ALA A 133 19.93 12.08 28.67
N LEU A 134 20.95 11.75 29.48
CA LEU A 134 21.57 10.41 29.48
C LEU A 134 20.61 9.33 29.99
N GLU A 135 19.81 9.64 31.01
CA GLU A 135 18.83 8.70 31.56
C GLU A 135 17.67 8.50 30.59
N MET A 136 17.18 9.57 29.96
CA MET A 136 16.16 9.50 28.91
C MET A 136 16.62 8.67 27.71
N VAL A 137 17.87 8.83 27.25
CA VAL A 137 18.44 7.99 26.18
C VAL A 137 18.52 6.52 26.63
N GLY A 138 18.87 6.27 27.88
CA GLY A 138 18.87 4.92 28.47
C GLY A 138 17.48 4.26 28.41
N TRP A 139 16.45 4.98 28.85
CA TRP A 139 15.06 4.52 28.76
C TRP A 139 14.59 4.34 27.31
N GLY A 140 14.94 5.27 26.41
CA GLY A 140 14.65 5.14 24.99
C GLY A 140 15.26 3.88 24.37
N LEU A 141 16.54 3.61 24.65
CA LEU A 141 17.23 2.41 24.16
C LEU A 141 16.64 1.13 24.77
N ALA A 142 16.29 1.14 26.07
CA ALA A 142 15.63 0.03 26.72
C ALA A 142 14.28 -0.27 26.06
N ILE A 143 13.49 0.75 25.76
CA ILE A 143 12.19 0.58 25.11
C ILE A 143 12.35 0.12 23.66
N VAL A 144 13.34 0.63 22.92
CA VAL A 144 13.70 0.07 21.59
C VAL A 144 13.99 -1.42 21.69
N ALA A 145 14.82 -1.83 22.64
CA ALA A 145 15.17 -3.24 22.84
C ALA A 145 13.94 -4.09 23.21
N VAL A 146 13.05 -3.58 24.07
CA VAL A 146 11.79 -4.24 24.42
C VAL A 146 10.89 -4.35 23.18
N VAL A 147 10.69 -3.28 22.42
CA VAL A 147 9.84 -3.27 21.22
C VAL A 147 10.33 -4.26 20.17
N VAL A 148 11.64 -4.30 19.93
CA VAL A 148 12.28 -5.21 18.98
C VAL A 148 12.26 -6.66 19.48
N GLY A 149 12.50 -6.87 20.78
CA GLY A 149 12.51 -8.18 21.44
C GLY A 149 11.11 -8.79 21.53
N VAL A 150 10.09 -8.02 21.92
CA VAL A 150 8.68 -8.43 21.92
C VAL A 150 8.27 -8.83 20.51
N ARG A 151 8.69 -8.08 19.49
CA ARG A 151 8.42 -8.45 18.09
C ARG A 151 9.00 -9.83 17.74
N LEU A 152 10.25 -10.09 18.12
CA LEU A 152 10.87 -11.40 17.90
C LEU A 152 10.09 -12.50 18.64
N LEU A 153 9.74 -12.24 19.90
CA LEU A 153 9.09 -13.19 20.78
C LEU A 153 7.72 -13.63 20.26
N TRP A 154 6.92 -12.74 19.67
CA TRP A 154 5.62 -13.13 19.11
C TRP A 154 5.72 -13.67 17.67
N LEU A 155 6.69 -13.21 16.88
CA LEU A 155 6.87 -13.66 15.49
C LEU A 155 7.28 -15.14 15.42
N LEU A 156 8.13 -15.61 16.34
CA LEU A 156 8.61 -17.00 16.35
C LEU A 156 7.46 -18.02 16.57
N PRO A 157 6.59 -17.88 17.59
CA PRO A 157 5.38 -18.69 17.72
C PRO A 157 4.40 -18.52 16.56
N ALA A 158 4.19 -17.30 16.06
CA ALA A 158 3.26 -17.04 14.97
C ALA A 158 3.68 -17.76 13.68
N THR A 159 4.96 -17.68 13.30
CA THR A 159 5.50 -18.37 12.13
C THR A 159 5.50 -19.89 12.31
N TRP A 160 5.78 -20.40 13.52
CA TRP A 160 5.67 -21.82 13.82
C TRP A 160 4.22 -22.33 13.73
N LEU A 161 3.27 -21.57 14.29
CA LEU A 161 1.85 -21.91 14.25
C LEU A 161 1.30 -21.87 12.82
N ALA A 162 1.66 -20.84 12.05
CA ALA A 162 1.32 -20.75 10.63
C ALA A 162 1.83 -21.98 9.87
N LYS A 163 3.12 -22.32 9.97
CA LYS A 163 3.67 -23.53 9.33
C LYS A 163 2.90 -24.81 9.70
N ARG A 164 2.55 -24.97 10.98
CA ARG A 164 1.83 -26.14 11.49
C ARG A 164 0.38 -26.21 11.00
N LEU A 165 -0.30 -25.08 10.89
CA LEU A 165 -1.70 -25.01 10.45
C LEU A 165 -1.82 -25.17 8.91
N HIS A 166 -0.86 -24.65 8.16
CA HIS A 166 -0.84 -24.74 6.69
C HIS A 166 -0.44 -26.13 6.16
N THR A 167 0.28 -26.96 6.92
CA THR A 167 0.40 -28.40 6.57
C THR A 167 -0.97 -29.10 6.42
N ARG A 168 -2.06 -28.51 6.95
CA ARG A 168 -3.43 -29.05 6.83
C ARG A 168 -4.31 -28.37 5.78
N ARG A 169 -3.87 -27.27 5.15
CA ARG A 169 -4.72 -26.48 4.25
C ARG A 169 -3.90 -26.06 3.03
N ASP A 170 -4.38 -26.49 1.85
CA ASP A 170 -3.79 -26.27 0.53
C ASP A 170 -3.99 -24.82 0.07
N VAL A 171 -3.52 -23.87 0.88
CA VAL A 171 -3.57 -22.44 0.60
C VAL A 171 -2.16 -21.99 0.28
N SER A 172 -1.97 -21.57 -0.97
CA SER A 172 -0.72 -21.08 -1.56
C SER A 172 -0.33 -19.71 -0.99
N GLU A 173 -0.02 -19.66 0.30
CA GLU A 173 0.42 -18.44 0.97
C GLU A 173 1.93 -18.50 1.18
N GLU A 174 2.65 -17.46 0.76
CA GLU A 174 4.12 -17.35 0.83
C GLU A 174 4.58 -17.16 2.28
N ILE A 175 4.48 -18.21 3.08
CA ILE A 175 4.98 -18.21 4.45
C ILE A 175 6.50 -18.31 4.40
N PRO A 176 7.24 -17.51 5.19
CA PRO A 176 8.69 -17.62 5.28
C PRO A 176 9.07 -19.04 5.75
N THR A 177 9.51 -19.88 4.81
CA THR A 177 9.85 -21.28 5.05
C THR A 177 11.22 -21.40 5.70
N SER A 178 12.13 -20.46 5.41
CA SER A 178 13.51 -20.44 5.92
C SER A 178 13.66 -19.59 7.18
N TRP A 179 14.56 -20.00 8.10
CA TRP A 179 14.96 -19.18 9.25
C TRP A 179 15.50 -17.81 8.82
N ARG A 180 16.10 -17.73 7.62
CA ARG A 180 16.63 -16.50 7.04
C ARG A 180 15.53 -15.51 6.70
N GLU A 181 14.43 -15.99 6.12
CA GLU A 181 13.24 -15.19 5.82
C GLU A 181 12.57 -14.73 7.11
N THR A 182 12.50 -15.59 8.14
CA THR A 182 11.99 -15.20 9.46
C THR A 182 12.81 -14.07 10.09
N VAL A 183 14.14 -14.13 10.00
CA VAL A 183 15.03 -13.06 10.50
C VAL A 183 14.83 -11.77 9.71
N VAL A 184 14.71 -11.84 8.37
CA VAL A 184 14.43 -10.66 7.54
C VAL A 184 13.06 -10.07 7.87
N MET A 185 12.03 -10.90 8.03
CA MET A 185 10.67 -10.48 8.39
C MET A 185 10.61 -9.83 9.77
N TRP A 186 11.37 -10.35 10.73
CA TRP A 186 11.53 -9.72 12.04
C TRP A 186 12.18 -8.33 11.92
N TRP A 187 13.27 -8.23 11.15
CA TRP A 187 14.05 -7.01 11.00
C TRP A 187 13.35 -5.93 10.15
N ALA A 188 12.50 -6.32 9.22
CA ALA A 188 11.68 -5.42 8.39
C ALA A 188 10.57 -4.70 9.18
N GLY A 189 10.50 -4.92 10.49
CA GLY A 189 9.44 -4.48 11.38
C GLY A 189 9.42 -3.03 11.81
N MET A 190 9.62 -2.10 10.87
CA MET A 190 9.78 -0.68 11.15
C MET A 190 8.51 -0.07 11.77
N ARG A 191 8.67 0.81 12.78
CA ARG A 191 7.56 1.59 13.36
C ARG A 191 7.35 2.84 12.50
N GLY A 192 6.20 2.94 11.85
CA GLY A 192 5.93 4.00 10.87
C GLY A 192 5.13 5.18 11.42
N VAL A 193 4.49 5.90 10.48
CA VAL A 193 3.69 7.11 10.70
C VAL A 193 2.53 6.89 11.66
N ALA A 194 1.95 5.69 11.74
CA ALA A 194 0.88 5.42 12.70
C ALA A 194 1.34 5.61 14.16
N SER A 195 2.58 5.23 14.48
CA SER A 195 3.16 5.46 15.81
C SER A 195 3.41 6.95 16.07
N VAL A 196 3.80 7.69 15.03
CA VAL A 196 3.95 9.14 15.07
C VAL A 196 2.62 9.81 15.42
N ALA A 197 1.58 9.50 14.64
CA ALA A 197 0.25 10.07 14.82
C ALA A 197 -0.32 9.78 16.22
N LEU A 198 -0.16 8.55 16.72
CA LEU A 198 -0.61 8.18 18.07
C LEU A 198 0.14 8.93 19.18
N ALA A 199 1.43 9.21 19.00
CA ALA A 199 2.19 10.00 19.98
C ALA A 199 1.71 11.47 20.00
N LEU A 200 1.44 12.04 18.82
CA LEU A 200 0.92 13.41 18.70
C LEU A 200 -0.54 13.55 19.15
N ALA A 201 -1.31 12.48 19.09
CA ALA A 201 -2.71 12.43 19.54
C ALA A 201 -2.87 12.41 21.07
N ILE A 202 -1.77 12.31 21.84
CA ILE A 202 -1.81 12.39 23.30
C ILE A 202 -2.25 13.81 23.69
N PRO A 203 -3.34 13.96 24.47
CA PRO A 203 -3.84 15.27 24.91
C PRO A 203 -2.76 16.12 25.57
N LEU A 204 -2.85 17.44 25.40
CA LEU A 204 -1.98 18.40 26.09
C LEU A 204 -2.34 18.51 27.58
N GLU A 205 -3.62 18.37 27.90
CA GLU A 205 -4.17 18.54 29.24
C GLU A 205 -5.07 17.33 29.61
N THR A 206 -5.19 17.05 30.90
CA THR A 206 -6.17 16.12 31.46
C THR A 206 -7.54 16.78 31.58
N ASP A 207 -8.59 15.99 31.85
CA ASP A 207 -9.96 16.51 32.04
C ASP A 207 -10.07 17.54 33.19
N ASP A 208 -9.12 17.51 34.13
CA ASP A 208 -8.97 18.46 35.24
C ASP A 208 -8.20 19.74 34.86
N GLY A 209 -7.81 19.90 33.58
CA GLY A 209 -7.08 21.07 33.05
C GLY A 209 -5.59 21.11 33.42
N GLN A 210 -5.02 20.03 33.95
CA GLN A 210 -3.58 19.94 34.27
C GLN A 210 -2.81 19.40 33.06
N PRO A 211 -1.52 19.76 32.88
CA PRO A 211 -0.69 19.18 31.82
C PRO A 211 -0.68 17.65 31.89
N PHE A 212 -0.74 16.98 30.74
CA PHE A 212 -0.72 15.53 30.69
C PHE A 212 0.59 14.97 31.30
N PRO A 213 0.50 14.04 32.26
CA PRO A 213 1.68 13.57 32.97
C PRO A 213 2.60 12.77 32.05
N GLY A 214 3.87 13.16 31.98
CA GLY A 214 4.89 12.42 31.24
C GLY A 214 4.80 12.53 29.72
N ARG A 215 4.07 13.52 29.17
CA ARG A 215 3.84 13.66 27.71
C ARG A 215 5.16 13.82 26.95
N GLU A 216 6.05 14.69 27.42
CA GLU A 216 7.33 14.98 26.76
C GLU A 216 8.21 13.72 26.71
N GLU A 217 8.22 12.93 27.78
CA GLU A 217 8.93 11.67 27.88
C GLU A 217 8.36 10.62 26.92
N ILE A 218 7.03 10.52 26.83
CA ILE A 218 6.38 9.59 25.90
C ILE A 218 6.70 9.95 24.45
N ILE A 219 6.66 11.25 24.10
CA ILE A 219 7.00 11.74 22.77
C ILE A 219 8.47 11.49 22.45
N PHE A 220 9.37 11.76 23.39
CA PHE A 220 10.80 11.47 23.27
C PHE A 220 11.05 9.98 22.98
N ILE A 221 10.44 9.10 23.76
CA ILE A 221 10.58 7.65 23.64
C ILE A 221 10.00 7.18 22.30
N ALA A 222 8.80 7.65 21.93
CA ALA A 222 8.18 7.32 20.65
C ALA A 222 9.09 7.73 19.50
N PHE A 223 9.68 8.92 19.54
CA PHE A 223 10.65 9.38 18.56
C PHE A 223 11.91 8.52 18.53
N ALA A 224 12.52 8.21 19.68
CA ALA A 224 13.71 7.37 19.75
C ALA A 224 13.46 5.98 19.15
N VAL A 225 12.28 5.40 19.41
CA VAL A 225 11.83 4.13 18.83
C VAL A 225 11.67 4.25 17.32
N ILE A 226 11.02 5.29 16.83
CA ILE A 226 10.79 5.53 15.41
C ILE A 226 12.11 5.75 14.67
N MET A 227 13.03 6.55 15.23
CA MET A 227 14.35 6.79 14.66
C MET A 227 15.19 5.51 14.61
N ALA A 228 15.24 4.74 15.71
CA ALA A 228 15.97 3.48 15.73
C ALA A 228 15.37 2.43 14.78
N THR A 229 14.05 2.38 14.64
CA THR A 229 13.42 1.35 13.80
C THR A 229 13.36 1.76 12.32
N LEU A 230 13.03 3.01 11.97
CA LEU A 230 13.00 3.45 10.58
C LEU A 230 14.39 3.71 10.01
N VAL A 231 15.24 4.46 10.72
CA VAL A 231 16.53 4.86 10.16
C VAL A 231 17.53 3.72 10.31
N PHE A 232 17.72 3.20 11.53
CA PHE A 232 18.70 2.14 11.73
C PHE A 232 18.24 0.80 11.15
N GLN A 233 17.04 0.28 11.45
CA GLN A 233 16.61 -0.99 10.84
C GLN A 233 16.34 -0.84 9.33
N GLY A 234 15.74 0.28 8.88
CA GLY A 234 15.46 0.51 7.46
C GLY A 234 16.72 0.59 6.59
N LEU A 235 17.77 1.32 7.01
CA LEU A 235 19.03 1.39 6.26
C LEU A 235 19.82 0.08 6.30
N THR A 236 19.70 -0.70 7.37
CA THR A 236 20.40 -1.99 7.51
C THR A 236 19.68 -3.16 6.85
N LEU A 237 18.38 -3.05 6.56
CA LEU A 237 17.58 -4.11 5.95
C LEU A 237 18.12 -4.54 4.56
N PRO A 238 18.43 -3.65 3.59
CA PRO A 238 18.99 -4.07 2.30
C PRO A 238 20.33 -4.78 2.44
N TRP A 239 21.15 -4.42 3.44
CA TRP A 239 22.39 -5.12 3.73
C TRP A 239 22.13 -6.51 4.31
N LEU A 240 21.17 -6.63 5.24
CA LEU A 240 20.81 -7.90 5.88
C LEU A 240 20.23 -8.90 4.86
N VAL A 241 19.34 -8.44 3.99
CA VAL A 241 18.75 -9.25 2.90
C VAL A 241 19.86 -9.79 1.99
N ARG A 242 20.79 -8.93 1.57
CA ARG A 242 21.94 -9.34 0.74
C ARG A 242 22.84 -10.35 1.45
N LYS A 243 23.11 -10.15 2.74
CA LYS A 243 23.97 -11.03 3.55
C LYS A 243 23.35 -12.40 3.77
N LEU A 244 22.05 -12.45 4.04
CA LEU A 244 21.33 -13.71 4.26
C LEU A 244 20.96 -14.42 2.94
N LYS A 245 21.15 -13.76 1.78
CA LYS A 245 20.80 -14.29 0.45
C LYS A 245 19.34 -14.79 0.40
N VAL A 246 18.45 -14.06 1.06
CA VAL A 246 17.00 -14.32 0.98
C VAL A 246 16.58 -13.85 -0.40
N ARG A 247 16.07 -14.78 -1.21
CA ARG A 247 15.52 -14.54 -2.53
C ARG A 247 14.09 -15.08 -2.53
N ALA A 248 13.20 -14.41 -3.25
CA ALA A 248 11.92 -15.02 -3.60
C ALA A 248 12.19 -16.36 -4.30
N ASP A 249 11.29 -17.32 -4.13
CA ASP A 249 11.36 -18.58 -4.88
C ASP A 249 11.02 -18.28 -6.34
N THR A 250 12.04 -17.85 -7.09
CA THR A 250 11.90 -17.42 -8.48
C THR A 250 11.28 -18.51 -9.33
N ALA A 251 11.45 -19.79 -8.98
CA ALA A 251 10.87 -20.88 -9.75
C ALA A 251 9.33 -20.95 -9.61
N ALA A 252 8.80 -20.70 -8.40
CA ALA A 252 7.36 -20.68 -8.16
C ALA A 252 6.71 -19.44 -8.79
N GLU A 253 7.36 -18.28 -8.67
CA GLU A 253 6.92 -17.02 -9.29
C GLU A 253 6.93 -17.12 -10.82
N GLU A 254 8.01 -17.61 -11.42
CA GLU A 254 8.11 -17.84 -12.87
C GLU A 254 7.05 -18.85 -13.36
N ALA A 255 6.75 -19.89 -12.59
CA ALA A 255 5.71 -20.86 -12.93
C ALA A 255 4.31 -20.23 -12.91
N LEU A 256 4.02 -19.39 -11.91
CA LEU A 256 2.76 -18.66 -11.81
C LEU A 256 2.63 -17.63 -12.94
N GLU A 257 3.67 -16.85 -13.21
CA GLU A 257 3.71 -15.90 -14.32
C GLU A 257 3.45 -16.59 -15.65
N ARG A 258 4.05 -17.76 -15.87
CA ARG A 258 3.84 -18.57 -17.07
C ARG A 258 2.41 -19.08 -17.18
N ASP A 259 1.83 -19.59 -16.10
CA ASP A 259 0.43 -20.04 -16.09
C ASP A 259 -0.54 -18.87 -16.37
N LEU A 260 -0.34 -17.72 -15.72
CA LEU A 260 -1.10 -16.50 -15.97
C LEU A 260 -0.96 -16.01 -17.41
N ALA A 261 0.24 -16.03 -17.97
CA ALA A 261 0.51 -15.67 -19.37
C ALA A 261 -0.27 -16.56 -20.35
N ILE A 262 -0.29 -17.87 -20.11
CA ILE A 262 -1.04 -18.84 -20.93
C ILE A 262 -2.54 -18.61 -20.81
N ARG A 263 -3.05 -18.40 -19.58
CA ARG A 263 -4.47 -18.11 -19.33
C ARG A 263 -4.92 -16.83 -20.03
N ALA A 264 -4.13 -15.76 -19.93
CA ALA A 264 -4.40 -14.48 -20.59
C ALA A 264 -4.44 -14.62 -22.12
N ALA A 265 -3.44 -15.26 -22.73
CA ALA A 265 -3.41 -15.48 -24.17
C ALA A 265 -4.58 -16.35 -24.65
N LYS A 266 -4.95 -17.38 -23.88
CA LYS A 266 -6.09 -18.25 -24.19
C LYS A 266 -7.42 -17.49 -24.08
N ALA A 267 -7.60 -16.68 -23.06
CA ALA A 267 -8.79 -15.84 -22.88
C ALA A 267 -8.95 -14.84 -24.03
N ALA A 268 -7.87 -14.14 -24.41
CA ALA A 268 -7.87 -13.22 -25.54
C ALA A 268 -8.21 -13.94 -26.86
N LYS A 269 -7.63 -15.13 -27.10
CA LYS A 269 -7.93 -15.93 -28.29
C LYS A 269 -9.36 -16.44 -28.32
N TYR A 270 -9.90 -16.86 -27.18
CA TYR A 270 -11.28 -17.31 -27.06
C TYR A 270 -12.26 -16.16 -27.34
N ARG A 271 -12.01 -14.98 -26.75
CA ARG A 271 -12.81 -13.79 -27.01
C ARG A 271 -12.77 -13.37 -28.48
N LEU A 272 -11.60 -13.44 -29.13
CA LEU A 272 -11.50 -13.17 -30.56
C LEU A 272 -12.36 -14.13 -31.40
N LYS A 273 -12.41 -15.42 -31.04
CA LYS A 273 -13.29 -16.39 -31.73
C LYS A 273 -14.76 -16.02 -31.58
N GLU A 274 -15.21 -15.66 -30.38
CA GLU A 274 -16.59 -15.23 -30.16
C GLU A 274 -16.95 -14.00 -31.00
N ILE A 275 -16.02 -13.03 -31.13
CA ILE A 275 -16.25 -11.84 -31.98
C ILE A 275 -16.33 -12.26 -33.45
N GLN A 276 -15.50 -13.20 -33.90
CA GLN A 276 -15.53 -13.73 -35.27
C GLN A 276 -16.80 -14.50 -35.64
N GLU A 277 -17.56 -14.99 -34.66
CA GLU A 277 -18.86 -15.62 -34.89
C GLU A 277 -19.95 -14.59 -35.23
N VAL A 278 -19.75 -13.32 -34.85
CA VAL A 278 -20.72 -12.22 -35.01
C VAL A 278 -20.28 -11.23 -36.09
N GLU A 279 -18.98 -10.99 -36.25
CA GLU A 279 -18.40 -10.05 -37.21
C GLU A 279 -17.39 -10.73 -38.13
N GLU A 280 -17.54 -10.51 -39.44
CA GLU A 280 -16.55 -10.91 -40.43
C GLU A 280 -15.43 -9.88 -40.54
N PHE A 281 -14.19 -10.36 -40.46
CA PHE A 281 -12.99 -9.54 -40.67
C PHE A 281 -12.19 -10.07 -41.87
N PRO A 282 -11.47 -9.22 -42.61
CA PRO A 282 -10.50 -9.67 -43.60
C PRO A 282 -9.44 -10.60 -42.97
N GLU A 283 -8.99 -11.61 -43.71
CA GLU A 283 -8.01 -12.59 -43.22
C GLU A 283 -6.74 -11.94 -42.65
N GLU A 284 -6.26 -10.85 -43.28
CA GLU A 284 -5.10 -10.10 -42.79
C GLU A 284 -5.32 -9.49 -41.39
N VAL A 285 -6.54 -9.02 -41.11
CA VAL A 285 -6.91 -8.42 -39.82
C VAL A 285 -7.05 -9.51 -38.77
N VAL A 286 -7.69 -10.63 -39.12
CA VAL A 286 -7.78 -11.82 -38.26
C VAL A 286 -6.40 -12.30 -37.85
N GLU A 287 -5.48 -12.43 -38.81
CA GLU A 287 -4.14 -12.90 -38.52
C GLU A 287 -3.39 -11.93 -37.60
N ARG A 288 -3.56 -10.62 -37.78
CA ARG A 288 -3.00 -9.60 -36.86
C ARG A 288 -3.60 -9.71 -35.46
N LEU A 289 -4.90 -9.89 -35.32
CA LEU A 289 -5.57 -10.00 -34.02
C LEU A 289 -5.21 -11.30 -33.29
N GLN A 290 -5.10 -12.43 -34.01
CA GLN A 290 -4.64 -13.69 -33.44
C GLN A 290 -3.20 -13.58 -32.94
N ARG A 291 -2.32 -12.92 -33.69
CA ARG A 291 -0.96 -12.62 -33.25
C ARG A 291 -0.96 -11.69 -32.03
N ALA A 292 -1.79 -10.66 -32.01
CA ALA A 292 -1.92 -9.77 -30.86
C ALA A 292 -2.38 -10.51 -29.59
N ALA A 293 -3.33 -11.44 -29.70
CA ALA A 293 -3.77 -12.28 -28.58
C ALA A 293 -2.65 -13.17 -28.03
N TYR A 294 -1.79 -13.70 -28.90
CA TYR A 294 -0.60 -14.45 -28.49
C TYR A 294 0.47 -13.55 -27.84
N ASP A 295 0.66 -12.35 -28.39
CA ASP A 295 1.61 -11.35 -27.87
C ASP A 295 1.23 -10.86 -26.46
N ILE A 296 -0.05 -10.89 -26.08
CA ILE A 296 -0.50 -10.56 -24.71
C ILE A 296 0.16 -11.49 -23.69
N GLY A 297 0.12 -12.82 -23.91
CA GLY A 297 0.78 -13.77 -23.03
C GLY A 297 2.31 -13.58 -23.02
N ALA A 298 2.90 -13.41 -24.21
CA ALA A 298 4.34 -13.26 -24.35
C ALA A 298 4.91 -12.01 -23.66
N ARG A 299 4.10 -10.97 -23.48
CA ARG A 299 4.46 -9.79 -22.68
C ARG A 299 4.50 -10.06 -21.18
N ILE A 300 3.71 -11.03 -20.71
CA ILE A 300 3.63 -11.42 -19.29
C ILE A 300 4.79 -12.38 -18.98
N SER A 301 4.95 -13.45 -19.78
CA SER A 301 6.07 -14.39 -19.63
C SER A 301 6.72 -14.62 -21.00
N PRO A 302 7.89 -14.03 -21.27
CA PRO A 302 8.64 -14.28 -22.51
C PRO A 302 9.05 -15.76 -22.68
N ASP A 303 9.02 -16.51 -21.58
CA ASP A 303 9.49 -17.88 -21.44
C ASP A 303 8.46 -18.92 -21.88
N MET A 304 7.22 -18.48 -22.15
CA MET A 304 6.21 -19.31 -22.80
C MET A 304 6.49 -19.57 -24.28
N ILE A 305 7.42 -18.81 -24.87
CA ILE A 305 7.79 -18.91 -26.28
C ILE A 305 8.97 -19.88 -26.39
N ASP A 306 8.87 -20.87 -27.30
CA ASP A 306 10.00 -21.77 -27.62
C ASP A 306 11.28 -20.96 -27.89
N GLU A 307 12.44 -21.46 -27.46
CA GLU A 307 13.73 -20.76 -27.53
C GLU A 307 14.00 -20.16 -28.93
N GLU A 308 13.62 -20.89 -29.98
CA GLU A 308 13.76 -20.52 -31.39
C GLU A 308 12.87 -19.34 -31.81
N ARG A 309 11.69 -19.19 -31.19
CA ARG A 309 10.76 -18.07 -31.41
C ARG A 309 11.02 -16.89 -30.48
N ARG A 310 11.73 -17.10 -29.36
CA ARG A 310 12.05 -16.07 -28.37
C ARG A 310 12.92 -14.97 -28.96
N GLU A 311 13.90 -15.32 -29.81
CA GLU A 311 14.73 -14.37 -30.54
C GLU A 311 13.93 -13.53 -31.54
N ALA A 312 13.03 -14.17 -32.30
CA ALA A 312 12.15 -13.49 -33.25
C ALA A 312 11.19 -12.53 -32.54
N TYR A 313 10.67 -12.92 -31.37
CA TYR A 313 9.86 -12.05 -30.52
C TYR A 313 10.68 -10.87 -29.97
N ALA A 314 11.88 -11.12 -29.43
CA ALA A 314 12.76 -10.09 -28.90
C ALA A 314 13.12 -9.03 -29.96
N GLN A 315 13.41 -9.46 -31.19
CA GLN A 315 13.63 -8.55 -32.32
C GLN A 315 12.38 -7.74 -32.67
N ARG A 316 11.19 -8.34 -32.65
CA ARG A 316 9.92 -7.65 -32.89
C ARG A 316 9.58 -6.65 -31.79
N ALA A 317 9.75 -7.03 -30.52
CA ALA A 317 9.56 -6.14 -29.38
C ALA A 317 10.48 -4.92 -29.47
N LYS A 318 11.74 -5.10 -29.91
CA LYS A 318 12.66 -3.99 -30.22
C LYS A 318 12.14 -3.11 -31.35
N ARG A 319 11.64 -3.68 -32.44
CA ARG A 319 11.02 -2.92 -33.55
C ARG A 319 9.79 -2.13 -33.09
N PHE A 320 8.91 -2.74 -32.31
CA PHE A 320 7.72 -2.07 -31.76
C PHE A 320 8.09 -0.93 -30.82
N LYS A 321 9.09 -1.12 -29.95
CA LYS A 321 9.66 -0.04 -29.12
C LYS A 321 10.25 1.10 -29.95
N ALA A 322 10.91 0.77 -31.06
CA ALA A 322 11.44 1.78 -31.98
C ALA A 322 10.33 2.57 -32.67
N ILE A 323 9.30 1.89 -33.20
CA ILE A 323 8.14 2.54 -33.83
C ILE A 323 7.40 3.43 -32.84
N SER A 324 7.10 2.94 -31.63
CA SER A 324 6.42 3.75 -30.61
C SER A 324 7.26 4.95 -30.13
N ARG A 325 8.59 4.83 -30.10
CA ARG A 325 9.48 5.99 -29.85
C ARG A 325 9.33 7.03 -30.95
N VAL A 326 9.44 6.63 -32.22
CA VAL A 326 9.30 7.55 -33.36
C VAL A 326 7.92 8.21 -33.37
N GLN A 327 6.85 7.45 -33.15
CA GLN A 327 5.49 8.01 -33.04
C GLN A 327 5.37 9.04 -31.91
N ARG A 328 5.97 8.78 -30.74
CA ARG A 328 5.99 9.76 -29.64
C ARG A 328 6.75 11.04 -30.00
N GLU A 329 7.89 10.92 -30.69
CA GLU A 329 8.65 12.06 -31.18
C GLU A 329 7.85 12.87 -32.21
N MET A 330 7.20 12.20 -33.17
CA MET A 330 6.32 12.83 -34.15
C MET A 330 5.15 13.56 -33.47
N MET A 331 4.48 12.93 -32.50
CA MET A 331 3.41 13.56 -31.73
C MET A 331 3.90 14.72 -30.87
N SER A 332 5.11 14.64 -30.33
CA SER A 332 5.73 15.75 -29.60
C SER A 332 6.03 16.94 -30.50
N ALA A 333 6.55 16.70 -31.70
CA ALA A 333 6.76 17.74 -32.71
C ALA A 333 5.43 18.38 -33.13
N ALA A 334 4.40 17.58 -33.41
CA ALA A 334 3.07 18.09 -33.75
C ALA A 334 2.46 18.93 -32.62
N ARG A 335 2.60 18.51 -31.35
CA ARG A 335 2.14 19.29 -30.20
C ARG A 335 2.88 20.62 -30.05
N HIS A 336 4.19 20.64 -30.28
CA HIS A 336 4.96 21.88 -30.23
C HIS A 336 4.51 22.86 -31.31
N GLU A 337 4.24 22.36 -32.52
CA GLU A 337 3.73 23.20 -33.62
C GLU A 337 2.34 23.78 -33.30
N VAL A 338 1.45 22.98 -32.70
CA VAL A 338 0.14 23.47 -32.26
C VAL A 338 0.29 24.54 -31.16
N LEU A 339 1.22 24.34 -30.22
CA LEU A 339 1.50 25.33 -29.17
C LEU A 339 2.14 26.62 -29.72
N SER A 340 3.01 26.54 -30.73
CA SER A 340 3.56 27.73 -31.38
C SER A 340 2.50 28.46 -32.19
N ALA A 341 1.61 27.74 -32.88
CA ALA A 341 0.50 28.32 -33.61
C ALA A 341 -0.44 29.11 -32.68
N ARG A 342 -0.64 28.69 -31.42
CA ARG A 342 -1.41 29.48 -30.42
C ARG A 342 -0.81 30.85 -30.11
N SER A 343 0.50 31.02 -30.31
CA SER A 343 1.20 32.29 -30.06
C SER A 343 1.21 33.23 -31.27
N GLU A 344 0.62 32.81 -32.40
CA GLU A 344 0.54 33.64 -33.60
C GLU A 344 -0.56 34.71 -33.49
N PRO A 345 -0.39 35.88 -34.13
CA PRO A 345 -1.41 36.92 -34.10
C PRO A 345 -2.68 36.48 -34.85
N GLY A 346 -3.80 36.33 -34.13
CA GLY A 346 -5.12 36.01 -34.70
C GLY A 346 -5.63 34.59 -34.47
N SER A 347 -4.88 33.75 -33.77
CA SER A 347 -5.30 32.40 -33.35
C SER A 347 -6.04 32.38 -32.01
N ASP A 348 -6.96 31.44 -31.85
CA ASP A 348 -7.71 31.19 -30.60
C ASP A 348 -6.80 30.48 -29.57
N PRO A 349 -6.59 31.05 -28.36
CA PRO A 349 -5.71 30.47 -27.35
C PRO A 349 -6.25 29.17 -26.70
N GLU A 350 -7.54 28.84 -26.89
CA GLU A 350 -8.17 27.65 -26.30
C GLU A 350 -8.16 26.39 -27.18
N VAL A 351 -7.86 26.52 -28.48
CA VAL A 351 -7.72 25.38 -29.45
C VAL A 351 -6.35 24.77 -29.35
#